data_AF-A0A3A9YER4-F1
#
_entry.id   AF-A0A3A9YER4-F1
#
_cell.length_a   1.000
_cell.length_b   1.000
_cell.length_c   1.000
_cell.angle_alpha   90.00
_cell.angle_beta   90.00
_cell.angle_gamma   90.00
#
_symmetry.space_group_name_H-M   'P 1'
#
loop_
_entity.id
_entity.type
_entity.pdbx_description
1 polymer ?
#
loop_
_entity_poly.entity_id
_entity_poly.type
_entity_poly.pdbx_seq_one_letter_code
_entity_poly.pdbx_strand_id
1 'polypeptide(L)'
;MTAPRPLGLAGWPRVVRTLMMMAGAAAALGVAYTSPDRLLPESRNEWLLWASAAGLLGALSGSTIGSGVARWHDLQQIQHVPIRRIVSSVLAFLLLVAGAVAAAHAILGRGLTWRFGVFLGIVILGALPAGATLAGLRIISMRGLAGTPGEQLAALMRLRRILTRVLQMMGSLLLVLVLIGAASVGWGSSETIPQSTALVIGAAGSILIALMHIPSATLLRRRCQVYVDEFSDIAHVSKADLITAAEDRIKLEEILGVNRTSLSELQSGLVIIGPLLATSIAAVIPKL
;
A
#
# COMPACT_ATOMS: atom_id res chain seq x y z
N MET A 1 18.63 -34.76 -26.16
CA MET A 1 17.78 -33.79 -26.89
C MET A 1 16.67 -33.33 -25.95
N THR A 2 16.84 -32.16 -25.35
CA THR A 2 15.89 -31.58 -24.39
C THR A 2 14.83 -30.78 -25.14
N ALA A 3 13.58 -31.24 -25.09
CA ALA A 3 12.45 -30.53 -25.65
C ALA A 3 12.33 -29.11 -25.03
N PRO A 4 12.09 -28.06 -25.83
CA PRO A 4 11.90 -26.72 -25.31
C PRO A 4 10.62 -26.70 -24.47
N ARG A 5 10.73 -26.31 -23.20
CA ARG A 5 9.56 -26.05 -22.34
C ARG A 5 8.71 -24.99 -23.05
N PRO A 6 7.39 -25.21 -23.25
CA PRO A 6 6.53 -24.15 -23.74
C PRO A 6 6.65 -22.97 -22.77
N LEU A 7 6.67 -21.74 -23.30
CA LEU A 7 6.57 -20.49 -22.55
C LEU A 7 5.21 -20.47 -21.82
N GLY A 8 5.09 -21.31 -20.79
CA GLY A 8 3.91 -21.47 -19.99
C GLY A 8 3.73 -20.23 -19.13
N LEU A 9 2.47 -19.81 -19.05
CA LEU A 9 1.74 -18.90 -18.16
C LEU A 9 2.37 -18.49 -16.80
N ALA A 10 3.46 -19.09 -16.33
CA ALA A 10 4.25 -18.66 -15.17
C ALA A 10 4.91 -17.27 -15.36
N GLY A 11 5.13 -16.83 -16.61
CA GLY A 11 5.66 -15.49 -16.93
C GLY A 11 4.60 -14.39 -17.03
N TRP A 12 3.32 -14.74 -17.21
CA TRP A 12 2.23 -13.81 -17.49
C TRP A 12 2.08 -12.69 -16.45
N PRO A 13 2.11 -12.97 -15.13
CA PRO A 13 1.98 -11.91 -14.12
C PRO A 13 3.18 -10.95 -14.12
N ARG A 14 4.37 -11.44 -14.50
CA ARG A 14 5.58 -10.62 -14.57
C ARG A 14 5.53 -9.70 -15.80
N VAL A 15 5.15 -10.23 -16.95
CA VAL A 15 5.03 -9.47 -18.20
C VAL A 15 3.96 -8.39 -18.07
N VAL A 16 2.76 -8.74 -17.58
CA VAL A 16 1.68 -7.76 -17.35
C VAL A 16 2.11 -6.68 -16.38
N ARG A 17 2.79 -7.03 -15.29
CA ARG A 17 3.34 -6.05 -14.35
C ARG A 17 4.34 -5.12 -15.03
N THR A 18 5.31 -5.64 -15.79
CA THR A 18 6.30 -4.82 -16.49
C THR A 18 5.64 -3.90 -17.51
N LEU A 19 4.65 -4.39 -18.27
CA LEU A 19 3.90 -3.56 -19.23
C LEU A 19 3.13 -2.44 -18.53
N MET A 20 2.47 -2.74 -17.40
CA MET A 20 1.78 -1.71 -16.60
C MET A 20 2.75 -0.70 -16.00
N MET A 21 3.94 -1.13 -15.55
CA MET A 21 5.01 -0.24 -15.09
C MET A 21 5.45 0.71 -16.21
N MET A 22 5.72 0.18 -17.41
CA MET A 22 6.12 0.99 -18.56
C MET A 22 5.01 1.96 -18.98
N ALA A 23 3.76 1.50 -19.03
CA ALA A 23 2.61 2.34 -19.38
C ALA A 23 2.40 3.47 -18.36
N GLY A 24 2.47 3.16 -17.05
CA GLY A 24 2.36 4.15 -16.00
C GLY A 24 3.52 5.16 -16.04
N ALA A 25 4.76 4.70 -16.22
CA ALA A 25 5.93 5.56 -16.37
C ALA A 25 5.80 6.49 -17.58
N ALA A 26 5.39 5.96 -18.74
CA ALA A 26 5.18 6.75 -19.95
C ALA A 26 4.08 7.80 -19.78
N ALA A 27 2.96 7.45 -19.12
CA ALA A 27 1.89 8.39 -18.84
C ALA A 27 2.34 9.54 -17.91
N ALA A 28 3.03 9.21 -16.81
CA ALA A 28 3.50 10.20 -15.85
C ALA A 28 4.61 11.09 -16.45
N LEU A 29 5.54 10.52 -17.23
CA LEU A 29 6.55 11.26 -17.97
C LEU A 29 5.92 12.16 -19.04
N GLY A 30 4.89 11.69 -19.74
CA GLY A 30 4.15 12.49 -20.71
C GLY A 30 3.54 13.74 -20.08
N VAL A 31 2.94 13.60 -18.90
CA VAL A 31 2.41 14.73 -18.12
C VAL A 31 3.56 15.65 -17.69
N ALA A 32 4.67 15.12 -17.19
CA ALA A 32 5.82 15.92 -16.80
C ALA A 32 6.46 16.68 -17.98
N TYR A 33 6.41 16.10 -19.18
CA TYR A 33 6.90 16.71 -20.41
C TYR A 33 6.10 17.93 -20.86
N THR A 34 4.86 18.08 -20.38
CA THR A 34 4.04 19.28 -20.65
C THR A 34 4.47 20.51 -19.85
N SER A 35 5.42 20.39 -18.92
CA SER A 35 5.90 21.55 -18.15
C SER A 35 6.67 22.53 -19.06
N PRO A 36 6.39 23.84 -18.99
CA PRO A 36 7.15 24.86 -19.70
C PRO A 36 8.59 24.99 -19.19
N ASP A 37 8.86 24.56 -17.95
CA ASP A 37 10.17 24.67 -17.28
C ASP A 37 11.27 23.86 -18.01
N ARG A 38 10.88 22.88 -18.83
CA ARG A 38 11.81 22.11 -19.68
C ARG A 38 12.60 22.98 -20.66
N LEU A 39 12.03 24.13 -21.06
CA LEU A 39 12.57 25.02 -22.09
C LEU A 39 13.52 26.08 -21.51
N LEU A 40 13.49 26.28 -20.19
CA LEU A 40 14.30 27.26 -19.50
C LEU A 40 15.66 26.63 -19.11
N PRO A 41 16.80 27.26 -19.47
CA PRO A 41 18.12 26.71 -19.14
C PRO A 41 18.39 26.59 -17.64
N GLU A 42 17.86 27.53 -16.85
CA GLU A 42 18.12 27.64 -15.41
C GLU A 42 17.41 26.54 -14.59
N SER A 43 16.21 26.13 -15.00
CA SER A 43 15.40 25.10 -14.31
C SER A 43 15.46 23.72 -14.98
N ARG A 44 16.36 23.50 -15.95
CA ARG A 44 16.45 22.24 -16.68
C ARG A 44 16.83 21.04 -15.78
N ASN A 45 17.78 21.21 -14.88
CA ASN A 45 18.23 20.12 -13.98
C ASN A 45 17.15 19.75 -12.97
N GLU A 46 16.47 20.76 -12.47
CA GLU A 46 15.33 20.71 -11.57
C GLU A 46 14.13 19.99 -12.21
N TRP A 47 13.80 20.35 -13.46
CA TRP A 47 12.81 19.65 -14.27
C TRP A 47 13.18 18.17 -14.51
N LEU A 48 14.45 17.85 -14.77
CA LEU A 48 14.90 16.46 -14.96
C LEU A 48 14.68 15.62 -13.69
N LEU A 49 14.99 16.16 -12.53
CA LEU A 49 14.75 15.50 -11.25
C LEU A 49 13.24 15.28 -11.02
N TRP A 50 12.43 16.31 -11.25
CA TRP A 50 10.98 16.20 -11.11
C TRP A 50 10.35 15.21 -12.11
N ALA A 51 10.78 15.23 -13.37
CA ALA A 51 10.34 14.27 -14.39
C ALA A 51 10.76 12.84 -14.05
N SER A 52 11.96 12.64 -13.50
CA SER A 52 12.41 11.32 -13.04
C SER A 52 11.54 10.79 -11.88
N ALA A 53 11.18 11.65 -10.93
CA ALA A 53 10.29 11.31 -9.84
C ALA A 53 8.88 10.98 -10.35
N ALA A 54 8.35 11.76 -11.30
CA ALA A 54 7.08 11.47 -11.96
C ALA A 54 7.11 10.12 -12.68
N GLY A 55 8.17 9.83 -13.44
CA GLY A 55 8.37 8.53 -14.08
C GLY A 55 8.41 7.37 -13.08
N LEU A 56 9.10 7.56 -11.94
CA LEU A 56 9.11 6.60 -10.84
C LEU A 56 7.71 6.39 -10.24
N LEU A 57 6.94 7.45 -10.02
CA LEU A 57 5.56 7.34 -9.52
C LEU A 57 4.68 6.54 -10.48
N GLY A 58 4.77 6.85 -11.78
CA GLY A 58 4.05 6.12 -12.82
C GLY A 58 4.43 4.65 -12.86
N ALA A 59 5.74 4.36 -12.82
CA ALA A 59 6.25 2.99 -12.77
C ALA A 59 5.76 2.24 -11.52
N LEU A 60 5.82 2.88 -10.36
CA LEU A 60 5.35 2.29 -9.10
C LEU A 60 3.84 2.04 -9.14
N SER A 61 3.04 3.00 -9.61
CA SER A 61 1.59 2.83 -9.77
C SER A 61 1.26 1.64 -10.69
N GLY A 62 1.92 1.54 -11.84
CA GLY A 62 1.77 0.38 -12.72
C GLY A 62 2.16 -0.94 -12.05
N SER A 63 3.25 -0.93 -11.27
CA SER A 63 3.70 -2.10 -10.50
C SER A 63 2.71 -2.53 -9.42
N THR A 64 2.11 -1.56 -8.71
CA THR A 64 1.12 -1.83 -7.66
C THR A 64 -0.18 -2.35 -8.23
N ILE A 65 -0.58 -1.94 -9.43
CA ILE A 65 -1.73 -2.54 -10.13
C ILE A 65 -1.47 -4.03 -10.37
N GLY A 66 -0.38 -4.36 -11.06
CA GLY A 66 -0.05 -5.76 -11.38
C GLY A 66 0.14 -6.61 -10.12
N SER A 67 0.83 -6.06 -9.11
CA SER A 67 1.06 -6.75 -7.85
C SER A 67 -0.21 -6.89 -7.02
N GLY A 68 -1.07 -5.87 -6.98
CA GLY A 68 -2.35 -5.89 -6.27
C GLY A 68 -3.34 -6.88 -6.87
N VAL A 69 -3.43 -6.97 -8.20
CA VAL A 69 -4.24 -8.01 -8.88
C VAL A 69 -3.72 -9.41 -8.57
N ALA A 70 -2.40 -9.61 -8.54
CA ALA A 70 -1.83 -10.90 -8.17
C ALA A 70 -2.17 -11.28 -6.71
N ARG A 71 -2.18 -10.30 -5.78
CA ARG A 71 -2.60 -10.53 -4.39
C ARG A 71 -4.09 -10.76 -4.24
N TRP A 72 -4.90 -10.10 -5.05
CA TRP A 72 -6.33 -10.38 -5.14
C TRP A 72 -6.57 -11.84 -5.55
N HIS A 73 -5.81 -12.32 -6.54
CA HIS A 73 -5.88 -13.71 -6.97
C HIS A 73 -5.40 -14.68 -5.88
N ASP A 74 -4.28 -14.38 -5.20
CA ASP A 74 -3.82 -15.16 -4.04
C ASP A 74 -4.89 -15.25 -2.94
N LEU A 75 -5.63 -14.16 -2.72
CA LEU A 75 -6.70 -14.11 -1.72
C LEU A 75 -7.88 -15.00 -2.12
N GLN A 76 -8.26 -14.97 -3.40
CA GLN A 76 -9.32 -15.82 -3.96
C GLN A 76 -8.99 -17.31 -3.88
N GLN A 77 -7.70 -17.68 -3.94
CA GLN A 77 -7.24 -19.06 -3.74
C GLN A 77 -7.38 -19.53 -2.29
N ILE A 78 -7.33 -18.62 -1.31
CA ILE A 78 -7.56 -18.97 0.10
C ILE A 78 -9.05 -19.20 0.33
N GLN A 79 -9.86 -18.21 -0.04
CA GLN A 79 -11.30 -18.28 0.12
C GLN A 79 -11.98 -17.36 -0.89
N HIS A 80 -12.99 -17.88 -1.57
CA HIS A 80 -13.70 -17.10 -2.57
C HIS A 80 -14.47 -15.94 -1.92
N VAL A 81 -14.20 -14.71 -2.39
CA VAL A 81 -14.93 -13.51 -1.99
C VAL A 81 -15.65 -12.95 -3.20
N PRO A 82 -17.01 -12.93 -3.21
CA PRO A 82 -17.74 -12.40 -4.36
C PRO A 82 -17.54 -10.89 -4.48
N ILE A 83 -17.26 -10.42 -5.70
CA ILE A 83 -16.93 -9.02 -6.00
C ILE A 83 -17.99 -8.05 -5.45
N ARG A 84 -19.28 -8.41 -5.54
CA ARG A 84 -20.40 -7.60 -5.05
C ARG A 84 -20.25 -7.17 -3.58
N ARG A 85 -19.62 -7.98 -2.74
CA ARG A 85 -19.41 -7.66 -1.31
C ARG A 85 -18.24 -6.70 -1.06
N ILE A 86 -17.41 -6.48 -2.07
CA ILE A 86 -16.25 -5.60 -2.03
C ILE A 86 -16.59 -4.25 -2.64
N VAL A 87 -17.57 -4.20 -3.56
CA VAL A 87 -17.99 -2.96 -4.23
C VAL A 87 -18.29 -1.87 -3.21
N SER A 88 -19.01 -2.15 -2.12
CA SER A 88 -19.27 -1.16 -1.07
C SER A 88 -18.00 -0.66 -0.38
N SER A 89 -17.01 -1.52 -0.17
CA SER A 89 -15.72 -1.15 0.44
C SER A 89 -14.83 -0.36 -0.53
N VAL A 90 -14.86 -0.70 -1.83
CA VAL A 90 -14.17 0.05 -2.89
C VAL A 90 -14.81 1.42 -3.07
N LEU A 91 -16.15 1.49 -3.05
CA LEU A 91 -16.88 2.76 -3.09
C LEU A 91 -16.57 3.60 -1.83
N ALA A 92 -16.57 3.01 -0.64
CA ALA A 92 -16.18 3.70 0.58
C ALA A 92 -14.73 4.22 0.51
N PHE A 93 -13.81 3.43 -0.06
CA PHE A 93 -12.44 3.86 -0.31
C PHE A 93 -12.39 5.05 -1.29
N LEU A 94 -13.06 4.96 -2.43
CA LEU A 94 -13.14 6.04 -3.41
C LEU A 94 -13.78 7.30 -2.82
N LEU A 95 -14.80 7.16 -1.97
CA LEU A 95 -15.43 8.27 -1.25
C LEU A 95 -14.48 8.90 -0.21
N LEU A 96 -13.74 8.09 0.55
CA LEU A 96 -12.74 8.59 1.49
C LEU A 96 -11.60 9.31 0.77
N VAL A 97 -11.13 8.77 -0.35
CA VAL A 97 -10.16 9.41 -1.24
C VAL A 97 -10.73 10.73 -1.76
N ALA A 98 -11.93 10.72 -2.33
CA ALA A 98 -12.58 11.92 -2.87
C ALA A 98 -12.78 12.99 -1.78
N GLY A 99 -13.18 12.59 -0.57
CA GLY A 99 -13.30 13.47 0.59
C GLY A 99 -11.96 14.05 1.02
N ALA A 100 -10.89 13.25 1.04
CA ALA A 100 -9.53 13.71 1.34
C ALA A 100 -9.02 14.69 0.29
N VAL A 101 -9.27 14.44 -1.00
CA VAL A 101 -8.92 15.33 -2.11
C VAL A 101 -9.72 16.63 -2.05
N ALA A 102 -11.03 16.56 -1.77
CA ALA A 102 -11.89 17.73 -1.62
C ALA A 102 -11.48 18.57 -0.39
N ALA A 103 -11.17 17.94 0.73
CA ALA A 103 -10.66 18.61 1.92
C ALA A 103 -9.31 19.28 1.65
N ALA A 104 -8.38 18.57 1.00
CA ALA A 104 -7.10 19.16 0.58
C ALA A 104 -7.31 20.36 -0.35
N HIS A 105 -8.21 20.25 -1.33
CA HIS A 105 -8.55 21.36 -2.22
C HIS A 105 -9.17 22.55 -1.48
N ALA A 106 -10.07 22.31 -0.52
CA ALA A 106 -10.68 23.36 0.29
C ALA A 106 -9.67 24.07 1.20
N ILE A 107 -8.71 23.34 1.77
CA ILE A 107 -7.66 23.89 2.65
C ILE A 107 -6.61 24.67 1.85
N LEU A 108 -6.25 24.18 0.66
CA LEU A 108 -5.15 24.71 -0.15
C LEU A 108 -5.59 25.72 -1.23
N GLY A 109 -6.90 25.80 -1.53
CA GLY A 109 -7.45 26.69 -2.54
C GLY A 109 -6.88 26.45 -3.94
N ARG A 110 -6.32 27.50 -4.57
CA ARG A 110 -5.72 27.47 -5.92
C ARG A 110 -4.33 26.81 -5.98
N GLY A 111 -3.81 26.27 -4.86
CA GLY A 111 -2.48 25.65 -4.81
C GLY A 111 -2.37 24.27 -5.49
N LEU A 112 -3.49 23.67 -5.91
CA LEU A 112 -3.50 22.36 -6.57
C LEU A 112 -3.45 22.53 -8.10
N THR A 113 -2.31 22.21 -8.71
CA THR A 113 -2.16 22.31 -10.16
C THR A 113 -2.82 21.12 -10.85
N TRP A 114 -3.24 21.29 -12.11
CA TRP A 114 -3.88 20.21 -12.85
C TRP A 114 -2.94 19.00 -13.01
N ARG A 115 -1.63 19.23 -13.17
CA ARG A 115 -0.60 18.18 -13.26
C ARG A 115 -0.54 17.37 -11.98
N PHE A 116 -0.55 18.05 -10.83
CA PHE A 116 -0.60 17.39 -9.53
C PHE A 116 -1.89 16.56 -9.36
N GLY A 117 -3.03 17.09 -9.84
CA GLY A 117 -4.29 16.34 -9.91
C GLY A 117 -4.19 15.05 -10.75
N VAL A 118 -3.47 15.08 -11.87
CA VAL A 118 -3.23 13.89 -12.69
C VAL A 118 -2.34 12.88 -11.98
N PHE A 119 -1.25 13.31 -11.31
CA PHE A 119 -0.41 12.40 -10.52
C PHE A 119 -1.17 11.75 -9.36
N LEU A 120 -2.02 12.51 -8.69
CA LEU A 120 -2.93 12.00 -7.67
C LEU A 120 -3.88 10.94 -8.27
N GLY A 121 -4.46 11.21 -9.45
CA GLY A 121 -5.28 10.23 -10.18
C GLY A 121 -4.53 8.93 -10.51
N ILE A 122 -3.28 9.03 -10.95
CA ILE A 122 -2.40 7.87 -11.22
C ILE A 122 -2.18 7.05 -9.94
N VAL A 123 -1.96 7.69 -8.80
CA VAL A 123 -1.80 7.01 -7.51
C VAL A 123 -3.08 6.32 -7.06
N ILE A 124 -4.22 7.01 -7.18
CA ILE A 124 -5.53 6.46 -6.82
C ILE A 124 -5.80 5.19 -7.64
N LEU A 125 -5.63 5.27 -8.96
CA LEU A 125 -5.79 4.11 -9.85
C LEU A 125 -4.83 2.98 -9.48
N GLY A 126 -3.59 3.33 -9.15
CA GLY A 126 -2.54 2.41 -8.69
C GLY A 126 -2.88 1.66 -7.41
N ALA A 127 -3.55 2.35 -6.48
CA ALA A 127 -3.90 1.85 -5.16
C ALA A 127 -5.20 1.05 -5.12
N LEU A 128 -6.06 1.14 -6.15
CA LEU A 128 -7.37 0.47 -6.16
C LEU A 128 -7.29 -1.05 -5.95
N PRO A 129 -6.42 -1.80 -6.66
CA PRO A 129 -6.33 -3.25 -6.45
C PRO A 129 -5.82 -3.63 -5.04
N ALA A 130 -4.93 -2.80 -4.49
CA ALA A 130 -4.46 -2.94 -3.11
C ALA A 130 -5.59 -2.71 -2.11
N GLY A 131 -6.39 -1.65 -2.28
CA GLY A 131 -7.57 -1.37 -1.46
C GLY A 131 -8.63 -2.48 -1.53
N ALA A 132 -8.90 -3.00 -2.73
CA ALA A 132 -9.80 -4.14 -2.92
C ALA A 132 -9.30 -5.40 -2.19
N THR A 133 -7.98 -5.64 -2.20
CA THR A 133 -7.36 -6.75 -1.48
C THR A 133 -7.51 -6.61 0.05
N LEU A 134 -7.34 -5.40 0.60
CA LEU A 134 -7.59 -5.14 2.02
C LEU A 134 -9.06 -5.40 2.39
N ALA A 135 -9.99 -4.93 1.56
CA ALA A 135 -11.41 -5.16 1.78
C ALA A 135 -11.77 -6.66 1.75
N GLY A 136 -11.22 -7.42 0.80
CA GLY A 136 -11.39 -8.88 0.78
C GLY A 136 -10.81 -9.57 2.01
N LEU A 137 -9.61 -9.16 2.44
CA LEU A 137 -8.97 -9.67 3.66
C LEU A 137 -9.85 -9.41 4.88
N ARG A 138 -10.39 -8.20 5.01
CA ARG A 138 -11.33 -7.84 6.07
C ARG A 138 -12.55 -8.77 6.08
N ILE A 139 -13.12 -9.05 4.91
CA ILE A 139 -14.28 -9.94 4.79
C ILE A 139 -13.95 -11.37 5.21
N ILE A 140 -12.80 -11.90 4.79
CA ILE A 140 -12.34 -13.25 5.16
C ILE A 140 -12.10 -13.33 6.67
N SER A 141 -11.39 -12.35 7.25
CA SER A 141 -11.14 -12.29 8.69
C SER A 141 -12.43 -12.24 9.52
N MET A 142 -13.50 -11.60 9.01
CA MET A 142 -14.80 -11.55 9.70
C MET A 142 -15.60 -12.86 9.61
N ARG A 143 -15.51 -13.60 8.50
CA ARG A 143 -16.28 -14.84 8.33
C ARG A 143 -15.61 -16.06 8.97
N GLY A 144 -14.32 -15.98 9.24
CA GLY A 144 -13.54 -17.12 9.65
C GLY A 144 -13.08 -17.96 8.46
N LEU A 145 -12.09 -18.81 8.74
CA LEU A 145 -11.47 -19.72 7.79
C LEU A 145 -12.08 -21.11 7.99
N ALA A 146 -12.41 -21.78 6.88
CA ALA A 146 -12.88 -23.16 6.88
C ALA A 146 -11.71 -24.12 6.60
N GLY A 147 -11.90 -25.40 6.90
CA GLY A 147 -10.91 -26.45 6.63
C GLY A 147 -10.23 -26.97 7.89
N THR A 148 -9.20 -27.78 7.68
CA THR A 148 -8.40 -28.39 8.77
C THR A 148 -7.60 -27.33 9.54
N PRO A 149 -7.17 -27.59 10.79
CA PRO A 149 -6.36 -26.64 11.57
C PRO A 149 -5.08 -26.21 10.81
N GLY A 150 -4.41 -27.16 10.15
CA GLY A 150 -3.22 -26.87 9.34
C GLY A 150 -3.49 -25.93 8.16
N GLU A 151 -4.62 -26.11 7.46
CA GLU A 151 -5.03 -25.21 6.37
C GLU A 151 -5.38 -23.81 6.89
N GLN A 152 -6.06 -23.73 8.04
CA GLN A 152 -6.39 -22.46 8.68
C GLN A 152 -5.14 -21.70 9.12
N LEU A 153 -4.16 -22.38 9.73
CA LEU A 153 -2.87 -21.78 10.10
C LEU A 153 -2.11 -21.26 8.88
N ALA A 154 -2.02 -22.08 7.81
CA ALA A 154 -1.37 -21.68 6.57
C ALA A 154 -2.06 -20.46 5.92
N ALA A 155 -3.39 -20.42 5.96
CA ALA A 155 -4.20 -19.30 5.46
C ALA A 155 -3.96 -18.03 6.28
N LEU A 156 -3.94 -18.08 7.61
CA LEU A 156 -3.65 -16.93 8.48
C LEU A 156 -2.25 -16.35 8.20
N MET A 157 -1.23 -17.21 8.06
CA MET A 157 0.12 -16.80 7.70
C MET A 157 0.19 -16.16 6.31
N ARG A 158 -0.62 -16.64 5.34
CA ARG A 158 -0.71 -16.06 4.00
C ARG A 158 -1.42 -14.71 4.02
N LEU A 159 -2.53 -14.58 4.75
CA LEU A 159 -3.26 -13.31 4.94
C LEU A 159 -2.37 -12.24 5.57
N ARG A 160 -1.58 -12.58 6.59
CA ARG A 160 -0.64 -11.65 7.22
C ARG A 160 0.43 -11.15 6.24
N ARG A 161 1.02 -12.06 5.45
CA ARG A 161 1.98 -11.68 4.39
C ARG A 161 1.36 -10.77 3.34
N ILE A 162 0.09 -11.01 2.97
CA ILE A 162 -0.65 -10.14 2.04
C ILE A 162 -0.83 -8.75 2.66
N LEU A 163 -1.28 -8.68 3.92
CA LEU A 163 -1.53 -7.43 4.64
C LEU A 163 -0.26 -6.53 4.70
N THR A 164 0.89 -7.09 5.09
CA THR A 164 2.15 -6.32 5.16
C THR A 164 2.60 -5.84 3.79
N ARG A 165 2.50 -6.69 2.75
CA ARG A 165 2.88 -6.31 1.39
C ARG A 165 2.01 -5.21 0.83
N VAL A 166 0.70 -5.26 1.08
CA VAL A 166 -0.23 -4.23 0.60
C VAL A 166 0.05 -2.89 1.29
N LEU A 167 0.36 -2.88 2.59
CA LEU A 167 0.76 -1.66 3.28
C LEU A 167 2.02 -1.03 2.67
N GLN A 168 3.05 -1.83 2.39
CA GLN A 168 4.27 -1.36 1.74
C GLN A 168 4.02 -0.78 0.34
N MET A 169 3.11 -1.39 -0.43
CA MET A 169 2.72 -0.86 -1.74
C MET A 169 2.05 0.51 -1.62
N MET A 170 1.07 0.64 -0.72
CA MET A 170 0.34 1.90 -0.54
C MET A 170 1.24 3.02 0.00
N GLY A 171 2.09 2.70 0.98
CA GLY A 171 2.99 3.71 1.56
C GLY A 171 4.12 4.13 0.63
N SER A 172 4.65 3.24 -0.21
CA SER A 172 5.65 3.64 -1.22
C SER A 172 5.05 4.54 -2.30
N LEU A 173 3.81 4.29 -2.74
CA LEU A 173 3.09 5.21 -3.64
C LEU A 173 2.90 6.59 -3.02
N LEU A 174 2.42 6.63 -1.77
CA LEU A 174 2.19 7.89 -1.06
C LEU A 174 3.51 8.64 -0.86
N LEU A 175 4.58 7.95 -0.46
CA LEU A 175 5.90 8.53 -0.28
C LEU A 175 6.39 9.22 -1.56
N VAL A 176 6.30 8.56 -2.71
CA VAL A 176 6.76 9.14 -3.98
C VAL A 176 5.85 10.28 -4.44
N LEU A 177 4.53 10.18 -4.23
CA LEU A 177 3.60 11.28 -4.53
C LEU A 177 3.95 12.54 -3.72
N VAL A 178 4.20 12.36 -2.44
CA VAL A 178 4.56 13.43 -1.51
C VAL A 178 5.95 14.00 -1.85
N LEU A 179 6.90 13.15 -2.23
CA LEU A 179 8.21 13.57 -2.70
C LEU A 179 8.10 14.43 -3.97
N ILE A 180 7.23 14.08 -4.92
CA ILE A 180 6.98 14.90 -6.11
C ILE A 180 6.41 16.27 -5.73
N GLY A 181 5.45 16.30 -4.80
CA GLY A 181 4.87 17.56 -4.30
C GLY A 181 5.87 18.42 -3.51
N ALA A 182 6.80 17.80 -2.78
CA ALA A 182 7.86 18.51 -2.09
C ALA A 182 8.97 18.97 -3.05
N ALA A 183 9.31 18.17 -4.05
CA ALA A 183 10.26 18.50 -5.10
C ALA A 183 9.79 19.71 -5.93
N SER A 184 8.49 19.86 -6.20
CA SER A 184 7.98 21.08 -6.88
C SER A 184 8.18 22.38 -6.09
N VAL A 185 8.46 22.31 -4.78
CA VAL A 185 8.74 23.51 -3.94
C VAL A 185 10.20 23.96 -4.10
N GLY A 186 11.13 23.02 -4.28
CA GLY A 186 12.58 23.28 -4.21
C GLY A 186 13.37 22.98 -5.49
N TRP A 187 12.78 22.24 -6.44
CA TRP A 187 13.38 21.85 -7.72
C TRP A 187 12.57 22.46 -8.88
N GLY A 188 12.28 23.76 -8.77
CA GLY A 188 11.79 24.67 -9.82
C GLY A 188 10.83 24.12 -10.88
N SER A 189 9.59 23.82 -10.48
CA SER A 189 8.47 24.08 -11.40
C SER A 189 7.95 25.51 -11.21
N SER A 190 7.68 26.23 -12.31
CA SER A 190 7.04 27.57 -12.27
C SER A 190 5.68 27.57 -11.57
N GLU A 191 5.07 26.39 -11.44
CA GLU A 191 4.02 26.11 -10.49
C GLU A 191 4.61 25.91 -9.08
N THR A 192 4.73 26.98 -8.31
CA THR A 192 5.15 26.91 -6.90
C THR A 192 4.06 26.25 -6.06
N ILE A 193 4.05 24.92 -6.01
CA ILE A 193 3.20 24.18 -5.07
C ILE A 193 3.68 24.54 -3.67
N PRO A 194 2.86 25.15 -2.79
CA PRO A 194 3.29 25.50 -1.45
C PRO A 194 3.68 24.25 -0.67
N GLN A 195 4.75 24.30 0.14
CA GLN A 195 5.21 23.16 0.95
C GLN A 195 4.10 22.59 1.86
N SER A 196 3.19 23.45 2.31
CA SER A 196 1.99 23.09 3.04
C SER A 196 1.09 22.10 2.29
N THR A 197 1.07 22.15 0.95
CA THR A 197 0.33 21.23 0.08
C THR A 197 0.86 19.81 0.21
N ALA A 198 2.17 19.62 0.06
CA ALA A 198 2.80 18.30 0.19
C ALA A 198 2.59 17.71 1.59
N LEU A 199 2.65 18.55 2.63
CA LEU A 199 2.38 18.16 4.02
C LEU A 199 0.93 17.74 4.24
N VAL A 200 -0.04 18.54 3.78
CA VAL A 200 -1.48 18.25 3.92
C VAL A 200 -1.83 16.96 3.18
N ILE A 201 -1.28 16.76 1.98
CA ILE A 201 -1.52 15.55 1.19
C ILE A 201 -0.86 14.33 1.81
N GLY A 202 0.38 14.47 2.32
CA GLY A 202 1.06 13.43 3.07
C GLY A 202 0.25 13.03 4.29
N ALA A 203 -0.19 13.99 5.10
CA ALA A 203 -1.01 13.74 6.29
C ALA A 203 -2.35 13.06 5.93
N ALA A 204 -3.09 13.61 4.97
CA ALA A 204 -4.37 13.06 4.54
C ALA A 204 -4.23 11.64 3.97
N GLY A 205 -3.21 11.40 3.14
CA GLY A 205 -2.91 10.08 2.58
C GLY A 205 -2.51 9.07 3.66
N SER A 206 -1.70 9.48 4.64
CA SER A 206 -1.27 8.64 5.75
C SER A 206 -2.44 8.24 6.64
N ILE A 207 -3.32 9.20 6.96
CA ILE A 207 -4.56 8.95 7.71
C ILE A 207 -5.45 7.96 6.93
N LEU A 208 -5.58 8.15 5.62
CA LEU A 208 -6.38 7.26 4.77
C LEU A 208 -5.84 5.82 4.78
N ILE A 209 -4.52 5.65 4.59
CA ILE A 209 -3.87 4.33 4.65
C ILE A 209 -4.09 3.69 6.02
N ALA A 210 -3.94 4.46 7.10
CA ALA A 210 -4.16 4.00 8.47
C ALA A 210 -5.60 3.55 8.69
N LEU A 211 -6.60 4.34 8.27
CA LEU A 211 -8.03 4.01 8.40
C LEU A 211 -8.42 2.73 7.67
N MET A 212 -7.73 2.38 6.58
CA MET A 212 -7.97 1.13 5.87
C MET A 212 -7.22 -0.06 6.48
N HIS A 213 -5.97 0.17 6.87
CA HIS A 213 -5.08 -0.87 7.32
C HIS A 213 -5.43 -1.34 8.74
N ILE A 214 -5.63 -0.39 9.67
CA ILE A 214 -5.82 -0.68 11.10
C ILE A 214 -7.00 -1.64 11.33
N PRO A 215 -8.23 -1.40 10.81
CA PRO A 215 -9.34 -2.31 11.06
C PRO A 215 -9.10 -3.70 10.49
N SER A 216 -8.46 -3.79 9.32
CA SER A 216 -8.12 -5.06 8.66
C SER A 216 -7.09 -5.84 9.46
N ALA A 217 -6.07 -5.15 10.00
CA ALA A 217 -5.05 -5.71 10.86
C ALA A 217 -5.63 -6.19 12.20
N THR A 218 -6.48 -5.39 12.84
CA THR A 218 -7.13 -5.74 14.11
C THR A 218 -8.02 -6.97 13.96
N LEU A 219 -8.80 -7.07 12.89
CA LEU A 219 -9.66 -8.22 12.64
C LEU A 219 -8.86 -9.50 12.37
N LEU A 220 -7.78 -9.40 11.58
CA LEU A 220 -6.88 -10.53 11.37
C LEU A 220 -6.22 -10.98 12.67
N ARG A 221 -5.75 -10.03 13.50
CA ARG A 221 -5.15 -10.32 14.80
C ARG A 221 -6.13 -11.02 15.74
N ARG A 222 -7.36 -10.52 15.83
CA ARG A 222 -8.43 -11.16 16.62
C ARG A 222 -8.69 -12.57 16.12
N ARG A 223 -8.65 -12.82 14.81
CA ARG A 223 -8.83 -14.17 14.27
C ARG A 223 -7.64 -15.09 14.59
N CYS A 224 -6.41 -14.58 14.56
CA CYS A 224 -5.25 -15.34 15.03
C CYS A 224 -5.36 -15.70 16.52
N GLN A 225 -5.84 -14.77 17.36
CA GLN A 225 -6.07 -15.04 18.79
C GLN A 225 -7.11 -16.13 18.99
N VAL A 226 -8.26 -16.05 18.32
CA VAL A 226 -9.29 -17.09 18.37
C VAL A 226 -8.73 -18.45 17.94
N TYR A 227 -7.88 -18.50 16.91
CA TYR A 227 -7.23 -19.74 16.49
C TYR A 227 -6.29 -20.32 17.57
N VAL A 228 -5.49 -19.47 18.23
CA VAL A 228 -4.63 -19.90 19.35
C VAL A 228 -5.47 -20.42 20.50
N ASP A 229 -6.53 -19.71 20.87
CA ASP A 229 -7.40 -20.10 21.99
C ASP A 229 -8.15 -21.41 21.70
N GLU A 230 -8.52 -21.67 20.45
CA GLU A 230 -9.24 -22.89 20.04
C GLU A 230 -8.33 -24.13 19.98
N PHE A 231 -7.08 -23.99 19.52
CA PHE A 231 -6.18 -25.12 19.27
C PHE A 231 -5.00 -25.24 20.25
N SER A 232 -4.86 -24.30 21.20
CA SER A 232 -3.81 -24.30 22.22
C SER A 232 -4.35 -23.84 23.57
N ASP A 233 -5.51 -24.40 23.95
CA ASP A 233 -6.08 -24.19 25.29
C ASP A 233 -5.23 -24.94 26.34
N ILE A 234 -4.81 -24.19 27.36
CA ILE A 234 -3.97 -24.68 28.46
C ILE A 234 -4.83 -25.03 29.68
N ALA A 235 -6.07 -24.52 29.76
CA ALA A 235 -6.90 -24.63 30.95
C ALA A 235 -7.25 -26.07 31.35
N HIS A 236 -7.22 -27.00 30.39
CA HIS A 236 -7.64 -28.40 30.56
C HIS A 236 -6.48 -29.41 30.45
N VAL A 237 -5.23 -28.94 30.46
CA VAL A 237 -4.04 -29.80 30.27
C VAL A 237 -3.56 -30.37 31.62
N SER A 238 -3.05 -31.61 31.59
CA SER A 238 -2.47 -32.26 32.76
C SER A 238 -1.28 -31.45 33.33
N LYS A 239 -1.03 -31.53 34.64
CA LYS A 239 0.13 -30.84 35.26
C LYS A 239 1.48 -31.27 34.65
N ALA A 240 1.59 -32.51 34.17
CA ALA A 240 2.81 -33.03 33.56
C ALA A 240 3.10 -32.41 32.19
N ASP A 241 2.05 -32.08 31.42
CA ASP A 241 2.17 -31.54 30.06
C ASP A 241 2.00 -30.02 29.98
N LEU A 242 1.70 -29.38 31.13
CA LEU A 242 1.39 -27.95 31.23
C LEU A 242 2.49 -27.05 30.64
N ILE A 243 3.76 -27.37 30.91
CA ILE A 243 4.91 -26.58 30.44
C ILE A 243 5.03 -26.71 28.91
N THR A 244 4.94 -27.93 28.38
CA THR A 244 5.02 -28.19 26.94
C THR A 244 3.87 -27.51 26.19
N ALA A 245 2.64 -27.60 26.70
CA ALA A 245 1.49 -26.93 26.12
C ALA A 245 1.61 -25.40 26.14
N ALA A 246 2.19 -24.84 27.22
CA ALA A 246 2.48 -23.41 27.30
C ALA A 246 3.54 -22.97 26.29
N GLU A 247 4.62 -23.74 26.11
CA GLU A 247 5.65 -23.46 25.11
C GLU A 247 5.11 -23.50 23.68
N ASP A 248 4.28 -24.49 23.36
CA ASP A 248 3.70 -24.64 22.02
C ASP A 248 2.71 -23.51 21.72
N ARG A 249 1.93 -23.08 22.72
CA ARG A 249 1.10 -21.87 22.61
C ARG A 249 1.94 -20.63 22.33
N ILE A 250 3.04 -20.43 23.08
CA ILE A 250 3.94 -19.27 22.88
C ILE A 250 4.53 -19.28 21.47
N LYS A 251 5.01 -20.44 20.99
CA LYS A 251 5.53 -20.59 19.62
C LYS A 251 4.46 -20.26 18.59
N LEU A 252 3.22 -20.75 18.78
CA LEU A 252 2.12 -20.48 17.87
C LEU A 252 1.73 -18.99 17.85
N GLU A 253 1.67 -18.35 19.01
CA GLU A 253 1.45 -16.91 19.15
C GLU A 253 2.56 -16.09 18.47
N GLU A 254 3.81 -16.54 18.55
CA GLU A 254 4.94 -15.89 17.89
C GLU A 254 4.87 -16.02 16.37
N ILE A 255 4.59 -17.22 15.85
CA ILE A 255 4.42 -17.50 14.41
C ILE A 255 3.29 -16.65 13.83
N LEU A 256 2.15 -16.62 14.51
CA LEU A 256 0.99 -15.80 14.14
C LEU A 256 1.23 -14.31 14.40
N GLY A 257 2.24 -13.98 15.21
CA GLY A 257 2.65 -12.63 15.57
C GLY A 257 1.62 -11.88 16.40
N VAL A 258 0.85 -12.60 17.21
CA VAL A 258 -0.10 -12.03 18.16
C VAL A 258 0.63 -11.13 19.17
N ASN A 259 1.89 -11.47 19.48
CA ASN A 259 2.76 -10.77 20.44
C ASN A 259 3.79 -9.81 19.82
N ARG A 260 3.91 -9.73 18.48
CA ARG A 260 4.90 -8.86 17.79
C ARG A 260 4.37 -7.45 17.49
N THR A 261 3.67 -6.85 18.46
CA THR A 261 3.08 -5.51 18.32
C THR A 261 4.14 -4.46 18.04
N SER A 262 5.22 -4.39 18.81
CA SER A 262 6.16 -3.26 18.77
C SER A 262 6.83 -3.00 17.41
N LEU A 263 7.44 -4.01 16.77
CA LEU A 263 8.25 -3.81 15.56
C LEU A 263 7.40 -3.76 14.28
N SER A 264 6.31 -4.53 14.22
CA SER A 264 5.35 -4.47 13.11
C SER A 264 4.53 -3.18 13.15
N GLU A 265 4.19 -2.67 14.34
CA GLU A 265 3.56 -1.36 14.52
C GLU A 265 4.54 -0.22 14.23
N LEU A 266 5.82 -0.35 14.57
CA LEU A 266 6.88 0.60 14.17
C LEU A 266 7.08 0.62 12.65
N GLN A 267 7.15 -0.54 11.99
CA GLN A 267 7.31 -0.59 10.53
C GLN A 267 6.06 -0.05 9.83
N SER A 268 4.87 -0.37 10.33
CA SER A 268 3.62 0.19 9.81
C SER A 268 3.53 1.69 10.06
N GLY A 269 3.92 2.12 11.26
CA GLY A 269 4.03 3.51 11.67
C GLY A 269 5.03 4.27 10.82
N LEU A 270 6.19 3.69 10.48
CA LEU A 270 7.19 4.30 9.60
C LEU A 270 6.69 4.40 8.16
N VAL A 271 5.95 3.42 7.66
CA VAL A 271 5.34 3.49 6.33
C VAL A 271 4.25 4.58 6.28
N ILE A 272 3.55 4.81 7.39
CA ILE A 272 2.51 5.84 7.53
C ILE A 272 3.12 7.23 7.81
N ILE A 273 4.17 7.33 8.61
CA ILE A 273 4.80 8.60 9.02
C ILE A 273 5.93 9.00 8.07
N GLY A 274 6.51 8.05 7.34
CA GLY A 274 7.60 8.23 6.39
C GLY A 274 7.34 9.33 5.35
N PRO A 275 6.14 9.44 4.77
CA PRO A 275 5.78 10.58 3.92
C PRO A 275 5.90 11.94 4.62
N LEU A 276 5.56 12.05 5.91
CA LEU A 276 5.71 13.28 6.71
C LEU A 276 7.18 13.58 7.03
N LEU A 277 8.01 12.55 7.21
CA LEU A 277 9.46 12.71 7.35
C LEU A 277 10.07 13.18 6.04
N ALA A 278 9.65 12.61 4.90
CA ALA A 278 10.12 13.00 3.58
C ALA A 278 9.79 14.47 3.26
N THR A 279 8.59 14.95 3.59
CA THR A 279 8.27 16.39 3.48
C THR A 279 9.16 17.26 4.33
N SER A 280 9.48 16.81 5.56
CA SER A 280 10.34 17.57 6.47
C SER A 280 11.79 17.63 5.96
N ILE A 281 12.30 16.52 5.43
CA ILE A 281 13.65 16.46 4.83
C ILE A 281 13.73 17.32 3.56
N ALA A 282 12.75 17.19 2.67
CA ALA A 282 12.70 17.98 1.43
C ALA A 282 12.54 19.49 1.68
N ALA A 283 12.02 19.90 2.84
CA ALA A 283 11.96 21.30 3.25
C ALA A 283 13.30 21.89 3.71
N VAL A 284 14.21 21.02 4.17
CA VAL A 284 15.51 21.41 4.75
C VAL A 284 16.61 21.39 3.71
N ILE A 285 16.55 20.47 2.73
CA ILE A 285 17.56 20.34 1.66
C ILE A 285 17.81 21.64 0.87
N PRO A 286 16.82 22.48 0.52
CA PRO A 286 17.07 23.73 -0.21
C PRO A 286 17.79 24.81 0.62
N LYS A 287 17.98 24.60 1.92
CA LYS A 287 18.60 25.56 2.86
C LYS A 287 20.01 25.14 3.29
N LEU A 288 20.55 24.06 2.74
CA LEU A 288 21.92 23.55 2.92
C LEU A 288 22.72 23.80 1.64
#